data_AF-A0A954GZ07-F1
#
_entry.id   AF-A0A954GZ07-F1
#
_cell.length_a   1.000
_cell.length_b   1.000
_cell.length_c   1.000
_cell.angle_alpha   90.00
_cell.angle_beta   90.00
_cell.angle_gamma   90.00
#
_symmetry.space_group_name_H-M   'P 1'
#
loop_
_entity.id
_entity.type
_entity.pdbx_description
1 polymer ?
#
loop_
_entity_poly.entity_id
_entity_poly.type
_entity_poly.pdbx_seq_one_letter_code
_entity_poly.pdbx_strand_id
1 'polypeptide(L)'
;DTLSNILKTFNDQFGNISWSDEDRVRKLITEEIPAKVKADAAYQNAKKQGDKSKARIEHDAALLRVMVGLLKDDTELFKQYSDNEGFKRWLADTVFGLTFDGGAV
;
A
#
# COMPACT_ATOMS: atom_id res chain seq x y z
N ASP A 1 8.62 7.53 20.22
CA ASP A 1 8.58 6.75 18.97
C ASP A 1 7.55 7.39 18.03
N THR A 2 7.93 7.76 16.80
CA THR A 2 7.04 8.39 15.81
C THR A 2 5.99 7.42 15.27
N LEU A 3 6.34 6.13 15.20
CA LEU A 3 5.46 5.08 14.70
C LEU A 3 4.34 4.80 15.71
N SER A 4 4.69 4.64 16.98
CA SER A 4 3.71 4.41 18.06
C SER A 4 2.72 5.57 18.20
N ASN A 5 3.17 6.82 17.96
CA ASN A 5 2.30 7.98 17.99
C ASN A 5 1.31 8.01 16.81
N ILE A 6 1.74 7.61 15.61
CA ILE A 6 0.87 7.52 14.42
C ILE A 6 -0.20 6.44 14.66
N LEU A 7 0.21 5.25 15.12
CA LEU A 7 -0.72 4.15 15.37
C LEU A 7 -1.72 4.47 16.49
N LYS A 8 -1.27 5.11 17.57
CA LYS A 8 -2.16 5.57 18.63
C LYS A 8 -3.18 6.57 18.10
N THR A 9 -2.72 7.60 17.39
CA THR A 9 -3.60 8.64 16.81
C THR A 9 -4.59 8.03 15.82
N PHE A 10 -4.14 7.07 15.01
CA PHE A 10 -5.01 6.34 14.08
C PHE A 10 -6.10 5.56 14.82
N ASN A 11 -5.73 4.78 15.83
CA ASN A 11 -6.69 4.01 16.62
C ASN A 11 -7.67 4.92 17.38
N ASP A 12 -7.19 6.03 17.95
CA ASP A 12 -8.02 6.99 18.68
C ASP A 12 -9.08 7.65 17.77
N GLN A 13 -8.77 7.86 16.49
CA GLN A 13 -9.68 8.52 15.54
C GLN A 13 -10.52 7.54 14.71
N PHE A 14 -9.98 6.36 14.40
CA PHE A 14 -10.53 5.44 13.40
C PHE A 14 -10.64 3.99 13.90
N GLY A 15 -10.38 3.72 15.18
CA GLY A 15 -10.48 2.39 15.78
C GLY A 15 -11.90 1.82 15.85
N ASN A 16 -12.90 2.62 15.51
CA ASN A 16 -14.29 2.16 15.35
C ASN A 16 -14.60 1.62 13.94
N ILE A 17 -13.65 1.68 12.99
CA ILE A 17 -13.83 1.11 11.66
C ILE A 17 -13.49 -0.39 11.71
N SER A 18 -14.46 -1.22 11.34
CA SER A 18 -14.26 -2.67 11.22
C SER A 18 -13.45 -3.00 9.97
N TRP A 19 -12.13 -3.04 10.10
CA TRP A 19 -11.24 -3.44 9.02
C TRP A 19 -11.26 -4.95 8.83
N SER A 20 -11.29 -5.43 7.58
CA SER A 20 -11.19 -6.87 7.28
C SER A 20 -9.82 -7.45 7.61
N ASP A 21 -8.77 -6.62 7.56
CA ASP A 21 -7.39 -6.97 7.89
C ASP A 21 -6.71 -5.76 8.55
N GLU A 22 -6.76 -5.70 9.88
CA GLU A 22 -6.17 -4.60 10.65
C GLU A 22 -4.64 -4.53 10.50
N ASP A 23 -3.96 -5.67 10.46
CA ASP A 23 -2.50 -5.71 10.40
C ASP A 23 -1.99 -5.18 9.06
N ARG A 24 -2.66 -5.54 7.95
CA ARG A 24 -2.37 -4.97 6.63
C ARG A 24 -2.61 -3.46 6.62
N VAL A 25 -3.72 -2.98 7.18
CA VAL A 25 -4.03 -1.54 7.23
C VAL A 25 -2.97 -0.79 8.02
N ARG A 26 -2.55 -1.32 9.18
CA ARG A 26 -1.47 -0.73 9.99
C ARG A 26 -0.18 -0.63 9.17
N LYS A 27 0.26 -1.72 8.54
CA LYS A 27 1.46 -1.74 7.69
C LYS A 27 1.40 -0.73 6.56
N LEU A 28 0.26 -0.61 5.87
CA LEU A 28 0.09 0.36 4.80
C LEU A 28 0.28 1.80 5.30
N ILE A 29 -0.35 2.15 6.43
CA ILE A 29 -0.31 3.50 6.99
C ILE A 29 1.07 3.85 7.52
N THR A 30 1.79 2.89 8.10
CA THR A 30 3.04 3.14 8.79
C THR A 30 4.28 3.01 7.93
N GLU A 31 4.21 2.17 6.89
CA GLU A 31 5.38 1.82 6.08
C GLU A 31 5.17 2.20 4.62
N GLU A 32 4.18 1.58 3.96
CA GLU A 32 4.10 1.63 2.50
C GLU A 32 3.65 2.99 1.96
N ILE A 33 2.56 3.55 2.50
CA ILE A 33 2.01 4.83 2.05
C ILE A 33 3.05 5.95 2.26
N PRO A 34 3.66 6.13 3.46
CA PRO A 34 4.68 7.15 3.64
C PRO A 34 5.90 6.96 2.72
N ALA A 35 6.35 5.72 2.52
CA ALA A 35 7.48 5.42 1.64
C ALA A 35 7.19 5.79 0.18
N LYS A 36 6.01 5.39 -0.33
CA LYS A 36 5.59 5.68 -1.71
C LYS A 36 5.34 7.18 -1.93
N VAL A 37 4.69 7.88 -1.00
CA VAL A 37 4.51 9.34 -1.08
C VAL A 37 5.85 10.05 -1.05
N LYS A 38 6.77 9.64 -0.16
CA LYS A 38 8.13 10.18 -0.12
C LYS A 38 8.88 9.95 -1.42
N ALA A 39 8.63 8.85 -2.14
CA ALA A 39 9.27 8.58 -3.42
C ALA A 39 8.64 9.33 -4.61
N ASP A 40 7.47 9.96 -4.45
CA ASP A 40 6.78 10.68 -5.53
C ASP A 40 7.63 11.84 -6.06
N ALA A 41 7.88 11.85 -7.37
CA ALA A 41 8.79 12.79 -8.01
C ALA A 41 8.28 14.24 -7.95
N ALA A 42 6.97 14.45 -8.08
CA ALA A 42 6.39 15.80 -8.03
C ALA A 42 6.51 16.37 -6.62
N TYR A 43 6.21 15.56 -5.60
CA TYR A 43 6.40 15.95 -4.21
C TYR A 43 7.87 16.21 -3.87
N GLN A 44 8.80 15.34 -4.30
CA GLN A 44 10.24 15.55 -4.13
C GLN A 44 10.72 16.86 -4.77
N ASN A 45 10.24 17.17 -5.97
CA ASN A 45 10.60 18.41 -6.66
C ASN A 45 10.05 19.64 -5.93
N ALA A 46 8.82 19.59 -5.44
CA ALA A 46 8.24 20.68 -4.65
C ALA A 46 8.97 20.89 -3.32
N LYS A 47 9.37 19.81 -2.63
CA LYS A 47 10.19 19.91 -1.41
C LYS A 47 11.53 20.59 -1.67
N LYS A 48 12.21 20.27 -2.77
CA LYS A 48 13.50 20.88 -3.15
C LYS A 48 13.37 22.38 -3.44
N GLN A 49 12.21 22.84 -3.92
CA GLN A 49 11.94 24.25 -4.20
C GLN A 49 11.68 25.09 -2.93
N GLY A 50 11.53 24.45 -1.76
CA GLY A 50 11.44 25.14 -0.46
C GLY A 50 10.10 25.83 -0.15
N ASP A 51 9.16 25.86 -1.09
CA ASP A 51 7.81 26.38 -0.86
C ASP A 51 6.94 25.32 -0.16
N LYS A 52 6.66 25.56 1.12
CA LYS A 52 5.82 24.65 1.95
C LYS A 52 4.39 24.52 1.43
N SER A 53 3.80 25.60 0.89
CA SER A 53 2.44 25.57 0.37
C SER A 53 2.37 24.66 -0.85
N LYS A 54 3.30 24.87 -1.79
CA LYS A 54 3.43 24.01 -2.97
C LYS A 54 3.73 22.56 -2.60
N ALA A 55 4.64 22.32 -1.66
CA ALA A 55 4.95 20.98 -1.19
C ALA A 55 3.73 20.29 -0.56
N ARG A 56 2.83 21.03 0.11
CA ARG A 56 1.59 20.47 0.66
C ARG A 56 0.60 20.08 -0.44
N ILE A 57 0.43 20.91 -1.46
CA ILE A 57 -0.43 20.60 -2.61
C ILE A 57 0.07 19.34 -3.31
N GLU A 58 1.37 19.26 -3.59
CA GLU A 58 1.96 18.09 -4.26
C GLU A 58 1.94 16.84 -3.38
N HIS A 59 2.07 16.99 -2.06
CA HIS A 59 1.90 15.89 -1.11
C HIS A 59 0.50 15.27 -1.21
N ASP A 60 -0.54 16.10 -1.19
CA ASP A 60 -1.92 15.61 -1.19
C ASP A 60 -2.26 14.94 -2.53
N ALA A 61 -1.72 15.47 -3.63
CA ALA A 61 -1.81 14.83 -4.95
C ALA A 61 -1.03 13.49 -5.00
N ALA A 62 0.16 13.43 -4.39
CA ALA A 62 0.96 12.20 -4.30
C ALA A 62 0.26 11.13 -3.47
N LEU A 63 -0.32 11.51 -2.33
CA LEU A 63 -1.09 10.60 -1.48
C LEU A 63 -2.26 9.99 -2.25
N LEU A 64 -3.03 10.79 -2.99
CA LEU A 64 -4.11 10.28 -3.83
C LEU A 64 -3.60 9.28 -4.88
N ARG A 65 -2.51 9.62 -5.59
CA ARG A 65 -1.89 8.71 -6.57
C ARG A 65 -1.48 7.37 -5.95
N VAL A 66 -0.89 7.41 -4.76
CA VAL A 66 -0.49 6.20 -4.02
C VAL A 66 -1.70 5.34 -3.68
N MET A 67 -2.77 5.94 -3.14
CA MET A 67 -3.99 5.20 -2.79
C MET A 67 -4.65 4.55 -4.02
N VAL A 68 -4.72 5.29 -5.15
CA VAL A 68 -5.24 4.75 -6.42
C VAL A 68 -4.33 3.64 -6.96
N GLY A 69 -3.02 3.79 -6.84
CA GLY A 69 -2.05 2.78 -7.27
C GLY A 69 -2.21 1.46 -6.51
N LEU A 70 -2.32 1.52 -5.18
CA LEU A 70 -2.56 0.33 -4.35
C LEU A 70 -3.83 -0.42 -4.77
N LEU A 71 -4.93 0.31 -4.98
CA LEU A 71 -6.19 -0.29 -5.44
C LEU A 71 -6.06 -0.89 -6.84
N LYS A 72 -5.37 -0.20 -7.76
CA LYS A 72 -5.17 -0.65 -9.13
C LYS A 72 -4.40 -1.98 -9.16
N ASP A 73 -3.33 -2.10 -8.38
CA ASP A 73 -2.51 -3.30 -8.32
C ASP A 73 -3.31 -4.50 -7.77
N ASP A 74 -4.06 -4.30 -6.67
CA ASP A 74 -4.96 -5.32 -6.10
C ASP A 74 -6.05 -5.75 -7.10
N THR A 75 -6.64 -4.77 -7.80
CA THR A 75 -7.70 -5.02 -8.80
C THR A 75 -7.14 -5.78 -10.01
N GLU A 76 -5.95 -5.42 -10.49
CA GLU A 76 -5.32 -6.09 -11.63
C GLU A 76 -4.92 -7.52 -11.27
N LEU A 77 -4.40 -7.76 -10.05
CA LEU A 77 -4.12 -9.12 -9.57
C LEU A 77 -5.38 -9.99 -9.58
N PHE A 78 -6.48 -9.48 -9.02
CA PHE A 78 -7.74 -10.22 -9.00
C PHE A 78 -8.29 -10.47 -10.41
N LYS A 79 -8.22 -9.46 -11.28
CA LYS A 79 -8.63 -9.58 -12.68
C LYS A 79 -7.83 -10.65 -13.41
N GLN A 80 -6.50 -10.67 -13.29
CA GLN A 80 -5.68 -11.72 -13.91
C GLN A 80 -6.02 -13.11 -13.35
N TYR A 81 -6.25 -13.22 -12.04
CA TYR A 81 -6.70 -14.49 -11.45
C TYR A 81 -8.05 -14.96 -11.99
N SER A 82 -8.99 -14.05 -12.24
CA SER A 82 -10.33 -14.35 -12.75
C SER A 82 -10.34 -14.67 -14.25
N ASP A 83 -9.69 -13.82 -15.04
CA ASP A 83 -9.94 -13.74 -16.49
C ASP A 83 -8.82 -14.40 -17.31
N ASN A 84 -7.70 -14.75 -16.69
CA ASN A 84 -6.55 -15.35 -17.35
C ASN A 84 -6.27 -16.75 -16.77
N GLU A 85 -6.80 -17.78 -17.44
CA GLU A 85 -6.67 -19.18 -17.03
C GLU A 85 -5.21 -19.64 -16.88
N GLY A 86 -4.31 -19.11 -17.71
CA GLY A 86 -2.88 -19.41 -17.60
C GLY A 86 -2.29 -18.86 -16.30
N PHE A 87 -2.60 -17.61 -15.97
CA PHE A 87 -2.18 -16.98 -14.72
C PHE A 87 -2.76 -17.70 -13.51
N LYS A 88 -4.06 -18.02 -13.55
CA LYS A 88 -4.77 -18.74 -12.49
C LYS A 88 -4.13 -20.09 -12.19
N ARG A 89 -3.88 -20.90 -13.22
CA ARG A 89 -3.24 -22.22 -13.08
C ARG A 89 -1.83 -22.10 -12.50
N TRP A 90 -1.03 -21.21 -13.06
CA TRP A 90 0.34 -20.97 -12.56
C TRP A 90 0.34 -20.53 -11.09
N LEU A 91 -0.54 -19.60 -10.71
CA LEU A 91 -0.62 -19.11 -9.33
C LEU A 91 -1.05 -20.22 -8.37
N ALA A 92 -2.04 -21.04 -8.75
CA ALA A 92 -2.51 -22.17 -7.95
C ALA A 92 -1.41 -23.20 -7.73
N ASP A 93 -0.73 -23.65 -8.80
CA ASP A 93 0.35 -24.64 -8.72
C ASP A 93 1.53 -24.12 -7.88
N THR A 94 1.90 -22.84 -8.06
CA THR A 94 3.00 -22.19 -7.33
C THR A 94 2.70 -22.08 -5.83
N VAL A 95 1.53 -21.54 -5.47
CA VAL A 95 1.13 -21.38 -4.06
C VAL A 95 0.97 -22.74 -3.39
N PHE A 96 0.41 -23.73 -4.10
CA PHE A 96 0.30 -25.09 -3.58
C PHE A 96 1.67 -25.68 -3.28
N GLY A 97 2.62 -25.65 -4.21
CA GLY A 97 3.98 -26.16 -3.96
C GLY A 97 4.68 -25.49 -2.77
N LEU A 98 4.54 -24.17 -2.62
CA LEU A 98 5.13 -23.43 -1.49
C LEU A 98 4.52 -23.81 -0.14
N THR A 99 3.23 -24.09 -0.10
CA THR A 99 2.48 -24.30 1.16
C THR A 99 2.30 -25.76 1.53
N PHE A 100 2.41 -26.68 0.57
CA PHE A 100 2.26 -28.12 0.77
C PHE A 100 3.59 -28.79 1.16
N ASP A 101 4.70 -28.47 0.50
CA ASP A 101 5.99 -29.15 0.69
C ASP A 101 6.85 -28.53 1.82
N GLY A 102 6.31 -27.57 2.58
CA GLY A 102 7.06 -26.90 3.65
C GLY A 102 8.21 -26.03 3.15
N GLY A 103 8.18 -25.60 1.88
CA GLY A 103 9.18 -24.71 1.29
C GLY A 103 10.59 -25.32 1.24
N ALA A 104 10.81 -26.29 0.36
CA ALA A 104 12.16 -26.62 -0.11
C ALA A 104 12.19 -26.42 -1.62
N VAL A 105 12.80 -25.31 -2.05
CA VAL A 105 13.49 -25.25 -3.35
C VAL A 105 14.79 -26.03 -3.28
#